data_AF-A0A538NC38-F1
#
_entry.id   AF-A0A538NC38-F1
#
_cell.length_a   1.000
_cell.length_b   1.000
_cell.length_c   1.000
_cell.angle_alpha   90.00
_cell.angle_beta   90.00
_cell.angle_gamma   90.00
#
_symmetry.space_group_name_H-M   'P 1'
#
loop_
_entity.id
_entity.type
_entity.pdbx_description
1 polymer ?
#
loop_
_entity_poly.entity_id
_entity_poly.type
_entity_poly.pdbx_seq_one_letter_code
_entity_poly.pdbx_strand_id
1 'polypeptide(L)'
;MSAELLPEAALVDDLAASADLKAKVAQAWQEFAGALAGAVAGLAAGTHLDLALDPTATGTGDAVYGVTVEVVEDGRLLTLAVGNGSLPDGYRLDRHQIAALVALGWSPPGVVPGSGDEFGMVGSTGEATRVAVTVARTLRDVYGAPHPAFVTYVARDPHDKTIEIPTLGTARPLVGGEDGTVDLSGLDEETAELPLAERVTAVVAGLLKTTPEALQVDADGDIGIRSGSAMVFVRVRDNPPLVDVFSPVLTEVELTEKLYMRLSELTNRMPIGRLYCTSDTVWASVPVFGRDFQATHLMLAVQVMTGLADELDDRLQGEFGGRRFFGEGDKPALQSGDDRTGMYL
;
A
#
# COMPACT_ATOMS: atom_id res chain seq x y z
N MET A 1 6.03 -15.56 -48.17
CA MET A 1 7.31 -15.50 -47.45
C MET A 1 7.50 -14.01 -47.15
N SER A 2 7.20 -13.48 -45.98
CA SER A 2 7.13 -14.08 -44.65
C SER A 2 6.13 -13.28 -43.79
N ALA A 3 5.45 -13.98 -42.88
CA ALA A 3 4.63 -13.37 -41.84
C ALA A 3 5.55 -12.73 -40.78
N GLU A 4 5.39 -11.43 -40.50
CA GLU A 4 6.04 -10.80 -39.35
C GLU A 4 5.17 -10.96 -38.11
N LEU A 5 5.72 -11.72 -37.17
CA LEU A 5 5.16 -12.25 -35.93
C LEU A 5 5.42 -11.32 -34.73
N LEU A 6 4.89 -10.09 -34.71
CA LEU A 6 5.14 -9.16 -33.59
C LEU A 6 3.91 -8.35 -33.07
N PRO A 7 2.84 -9.02 -32.60
CA PRO A 7 2.00 -8.46 -31.53
C PRO A 7 2.01 -9.29 -30.23
N GLU A 8 2.61 -10.49 -30.22
CA GLU A 8 2.58 -11.38 -29.05
C GLU A 8 3.61 -11.00 -27.98
N ALA A 9 4.81 -10.54 -28.34
CA ALA A 9 5.88 -10.26 -27.38
C ALA A 9 5.53 -9.11 -26.41
N ALA A 10 4.88 -8.03 -26.90
CA ALA A 10 4.50 -6.88 -26.09
C ALA A 10 3.35 -7.17 -25.11
N LEU A 11 2.42 -8.06 -25.47
CA LEU A 11 1.37 -8.54 -24.56
C LEU A 11 1.94 -9.44 -23.45
N VAL A 12 3.03 -10.16 -23.73
CA VAL A 12 3.71 -11.03 -22.77
C VAL A 12 4.47 -10.20 -21.72
N ASP A 13 5.08 -9.07 -22.11
CA ASP A 13 5.81 -8.19 -21.20
C ASP A 13 4.88 -7.31 -20.32
N ASP A 14 3.75 -6.80 -20.84
CA ASP A 14 2.70 -6.11 -20.06
C ASP A 14 2.09 -7.04 -18.98
N LEU A 15 1.88 -8.31 -19.34
CA LEU A 15 1.48 -9.34 -18.39
C LEU A 15 2.58 -9.62 -17.37
N ALA A 16 3.86 -9.57 -17.77
CA ALA A 16 4.99 -9.85 -16.89
C ALA A 16 5.21 -8.77 -15.83
N ALA A 17 5.10 -7.48 -16.15
CA ALA A 17 5.27 -6.38 -15.17
C ALA A 17 4.07 -6.23 -14.23
N SER A 18 2.84 -6.34 -14.75
CA SER A 18 1.63 -6.43 -13.90
C SER A 18 1.66 -7.69 -13.04
N ALA A 19 2.18 -8.81 -13.59
CA ALA A 19 2.42 -10.01 -12.81
C ALA A 19 3.49 -9.81 -11.74
N ASP A 20 4.54 -9.03 -11.98
CA ASP A 20 5.58 -8.73 -10.99
C ASP A 20 5.02 -7.90 -9.82
N LEU A 21 4.21 -6.86 -10.07
CA LEU A 21 3.56 -6.11 -9.00
C LEU A 21 2.53 -6.97 -8.24
N LYS A 22 1.69 -7.72 -8.96
CA LYS A 22 0.73 -8.66 -8.33
C LYS A 22 1.47 -9.75 -7.56
N ALA A 23 2.62 -10.21 -8.03
CA ALA A 23 3.46 -11.18 -7.35
C ALA A 23 4.06 -10.58 -6.08
N LYS A 24 4.55 -9.34 -6.11
CA LYS A 24 5.06 -8.64 -4.92
C LYS A 24 3.98 -8.41 -3.86
N VAL A 25 2.78 -8.00 -4.27
CA VAL A 25 1.64 -7.85 -3.35
C VAL A 25 1.20 -9.22 -2.81
N ALA A 26 1.14 -10.24 -3.68
CA ALA A 26 0.84 -11.60 -3.24
C ALA A 26 1.90 -12.12 -2.25
N GLN A 27 3.17 -11.85 -2.51
CA GLN A 27 4.29 -12.19 -1.64
C GLN A 27 4.17 -11.47 -0.30
N ALA A 28 3.87 -10.16 -0.27
CA ALA A 28 3.67 -9.43 0.97
C ALA A 28 2.54 -10.02 1.82
N TRP A 29 1.43 -10.44 1.19
CA TRP A 29 0.34 -11.14 1.88
C TRP A 29 0.73 -12.54 2.35
N GLN A 30 1.59 -13.25 1.61
CA GLN A 30 2.14 -14.54 2.04
C GLN A 30 3.09 -14.39 3.23
N GLU A 31 3.95 -13.39 3.22
CA GLU A 31 4.85 -13.05 4.33
C GLU A 31 4.06 -12.64 5.57
N PHE A 32 3.02 -11.80 5.40
CA PHE A 32 2.08 -11.47 6.47
C PHE A 32 1.41 -12.71 7.05
N ALA A 33 0.86 -13.60 6.21
CA ALA A 33 0.20 -14.82 6.69
C ALA A 33 1.19 -15.78 7.39
N GLY A 34 2.43 -15.87 6.90
CA GLY A 34 3.49 -16.65 7.54
C GLY A 34 3.89 -16.09 8.91
N ALA A 35 4.08 -14.77 9.01
CA ALA A 35 4.39 -14.09 10.25
C ALA A 35 3.25 -14.22 11.27
N LEU A 36 2.00 -14.03 10.83
CA LEU A 36 0.81 -14.22 11.66
C LEU A 36 0.68 -15.66 12.17
N ALA A 37 0.93 -16.66 11.31
CA ALA A 37 0.93 -18.06 11.74
C ALA A 37 1.99 -18.33 12.82
N GLY A 38 3.20 -17.79 12.64
CA GLY A 38 4.28 -17.90 13.61
C GLY A 38 3.95 -17.23 14.94
N ALA A 39 3.36 -16.03 14.90
CA ALA A 39 2.91 -15.32 16.09
C ALA A 39 1.82 -16.10 16.82
N VAL A 40 0.73 -16.48 16.13
CA VAL A 40 -0.42 -17.21 16.70
C VAL A 40 -0.02 -18.54 17.32
N ALA A 41 0.93 -19.27 16.71
CA ALA A 41 1.42 -20.54 17.26
C ALA A 41 2.14 -20.38 18.61
N GLY A 42 2.71 -19.21 18.89
CA GLY A 42 3.46 -18.90 20.11
C GLY A 42 2.68 -18.11 21.17
N LEU A 43 1.43 -17.74 20.91
CA LEU A 43 0.62 -16.96 21.86
C LEU A 43 0.21 -17.80 23.07
N ALA A 44 0.18 -17.17 24.24
CA ALA A 44 -0.28 -17.80 25.48
C ALA A 44 -1.83 -17.86 25.52
N ALA A 45 -2.36 -18.76 26.34
CA ALA A 45 -3.80 -18.81 26.58
C ALA A 45 -4.30 -17.51 27.22
N GLY A 46 -5.46 -17.05 26.75
CA GLY A 46 -6.12 -15.79 27.08
C GLY A 46 -5.52 -14.56 26.40
N THR A 47 -4.59 -14.73 25.44
CA THR A 47 -4.15 -13.61 24.59
C THR A 47 -5.19 -13.29 23.52
N HIS A 48 -5.47 -12.00 23.34
CA HIS A 48 -6.26 -11.45 22.24
C HIS A 48 -5.33 -10.73 21.26
N LEU A 49 -5.44 -11.05 19.97
CA LEU A 49 -4.76 -10.36 18.89
C LEU A 49 -5.81 -9.73 17.99
N ASP A 50 -5.90 -8.41 18.01
CA ASP A 50 -6.80 -7.65 17.16
C ASP A 50 -6.05 -7.17 15.92
N LEU A 51 -6.63 -7.41 14.75
CA LEU A 51 -6.15 -6.92 13.46
C LEU A 51 -7.26 -6.08 12.83
N ALA A 52 -6.96 -4.84 12.46
CA ALA A 52 -7.95 -3.95 11.85
C ALA A 52 -7.38 -3.29 10.60
N LEU A 53 -8.25 -2.98 9.64
CA LEU A 53 -7.90 -2.01 8.62
C LEU A 53 -7.90 -0.64 9.25
N ASP A 54 -6.85 0.13 8.99
CA ASP A 54 -6.79 1.52 9.44
C ASP A 54 -7.95 2.30 8.78
N PRO A 55 -8.92 2.79 9.57
CA PRO A 55 -10.09 3.48 9.04
C PRO A 55 -9.73 4.79 8.33
N THR A 56 -8.67 5.44 8.79
CA THR A 56 -8.15 6.67 8.18
C THR A 56 -7.38 6.36 6.90
N ALA A 57 -6.69 5.22 6.82
CA ALA A 57 -5.96 4.82 5.61
C ALA A 57 -6.86 4.25 4.51
N THR A 58 -8.02 3.71 4.87
CA THR A 58 -9.00 3.09 3.95
C THR A 58 -10.15 4.01 3.56
N GLY A 59 -10.25 5.19 4.18
CA GLY A 59 -11.31 6.17 3.90
C GLY A 59 -12.69 5.73 4.40
N THR A 60 -12.74 4.83 5.38
CA THR A 60 -13.98 4.25 5.91
C THR A 60 -14.56 5.04 7.10
N GLY A 61 -13.86 6.07 7.57
CA GLY A 61 -14.30 6.88 8.72
C GLY A 61 -14.37 6.02 9.98
N ASP A 62 -15.46 6.08 10.75
CA ASP A 62 -15.60 5.30 11.99
C ASP A 62 -15.82 3.79 11.76
N ALA A 63 -15.95 3.32 10.51
CA ALA A 63 -16.15 1.91 10.21
C ALA A 63 -14.83 1.12 10.30
N VAL A 64 -14.73 0.26 11.31
CA VAL A 64 -13.57 -0.60 11.56
C VAL A 64 -13.82 -1.99 11.00
N TYR A 65 -13.09 -2.34 9.94
CA TYR A 65 -13.08 -3.71 9.41
C TYR A 65 -11.95 -4.49 10.08
N GLY A 66 -12.28 -5.51 10.85
CA GLY A 66 -11.28 -6.20 11.65
C GLY A 66 -11.51 -7.69 11.83
N VAL A 67 -10.47 -8.34 12.34
CA VAL A 67 -10.45 -9.72 12.78
C VAL A 67 -9.78 -9.80 14.13
N THR A 68 -10.42 -10.45 15.10
CA THR A 68 -9.87 -10.74 16.42
C THR A 68 -9.52 -12.23 16.50
N VAL A 69 -8.33 -12.55 17.00
CA VAL A 69 -7.89 -13.92 17.32
C VAL A 69 -7.72 -14.02 18.83
N GLU A 70 -8.53 -14.85 19.48
CA GLU A 70 -8.41 -15.17 20.90
C GLU A 70 -7.86 -16.58 21.07
N VAL A 71 -6.83 -16.72 21.90
CA VAL A 71 -6.34 -18.04 22.34
C VAL A 71 -7.10 -18.47 23.58
N VAL A 72 -7.95 -19.46 23.44
CA VAL A 72 -8.70 -20.07 24.55
C VAL A 72 -7.85 -21.17 25.20
N GLU A 73 -8.28 -21.67 26.36
CA GLU A 73 -7.68 -22.83 27.02
C GLU A 73 -7.45 -24.02 26.08
N ASP A 74 -6.41 -24.80 26.40
CA ASP A 74 -5.92 -25.95 25.63
C ASP A 74 -5.42 -25.62 24.21
N GLY A 75 -5.03 -24.36 23.97
CA GLY A 75 -4.50 -23.91 22.68
C GLY A 75 -5.58 -23.88 21.58
N ARG A 76 -6.85 -23.82 21.96
CA ARG A 76 -7.94 -23.56 21.01
C ARG A 76 -7.94 -22.10 20.60
N LEU A 77 -8.36 -21.81 19.39
CA LEU A 77 -8.49 -20.46 18.87
C LEU A 77 -9.96 -20.16 18.63
N LEU A 78 -10.44 -19.03 19.14
CA LEU A 78 -11.67 -18.40 18.70
C LEU A 78 -11.27 -17.21 17.83
N THR A 79 -11.68 -17.22 16.56
CA THR A 79 -11.43 -16.11 15.65
C THR A 79 -12.75 -15.48 15.26
N LEU A 80 -12.81 -14.15 15.31
CA LEU A 80 -14.00 -13.35 15.03
C LEU A 80 -13.71 -12.37 13.91
N ALA A 81 -14.55 -12.32 12.89
CA ALA A 81 -14.48 -11.38 11.78
C ALA A 81 -15.68 -10.44 11.82
N VAL A 82 -15.42 -9.13 11.74
CA VAL A 82 -16.44 -8.08 11.74
C VAL A 82 -17.56 -8.32 10.73
N GLY A 83 -18.80 -8.33 11.21
CA GLY A 83 -20.03 -8.48 10.45
C GLY A 83 -20.89 -7.21 10.42
N ASN A 84 -22.06 -7.32 9.78
CA ASN A 84 -22.97 -6.18 9.59
C ASN A 84 -23.65 -5.65 10.85
N GLY A 85 -23.54 -6.37 11.98
CA GLY A 85 -24.01 -5.89 13.28
C GLY A 85 -23.16 -4.76 13.84
N SER A 86 -21.84 -4.79 13.57
CA SER A 86 -20.86 -3.83 14.08
C SER A 86 -20.52 -2.72 13.08
N LEU A 87 -20.88 -2.90 11.80
CA LEU A 87 -20.65 -1.91 10.74
C LEU A 87 -21.82 -0.90 10.62
N PRO A 88 -21.54 0.40 10.45
CA PRO A 88 -22.56 1.40 10.13
C PRO A 88 -23.28 1.10 8.80
N ASP A 89 -24.52 1.58 8.64
CA ASP A 89 -25.40 1.25 7.50
C ASP A 89 -24.75 1.45 6.12
N GLY A 90 -23.91 2.49 5.95
CA GLY A 90 -23.23 2.80 4.68
C GLY A 90 -22.00 1.93 4.37
N TYR A 91 -21.53 1.14 5.34
CA TYR A 91 -20.29 0.36 5.28
C TYR A 91 -20.53 -1.14 5.44
N ARG A 92 -21.80 -1.57 5.51
CA ARG A 92 -22.16 -2.98 5.63
C ARG A 92 -21.67 -3.80 4.44
N LEU A 93 -21.22 -5.01 4.74
CA LEU A 93 -20.88 -6.05 3.78
C LEU A 93 -22.08 -6.41 2.91
N ASP A 94 -21.84 -6.48 1.61
CA ASP A 94 -22.84 -6.95 0.65
C ASP A 94 -22.99 -8.48 0.65
N ARG A 95 -23.92 -8.99 -0.17
CA ARG A 95 -24.19 -10.43 -0.26
C ARG A 95 -22.99 -11.23 -0.80
N HIS A 96 -22.18 -10.65 -1.67
CA HIS A 96 -21.00 -11.31 -2.23
C HIS A 96 -19.89 -11.41 -1.18
N GLN A 97 -19.64 -10.34 -0.42
CA GLN A 97 -18.69 -10.32 0.70
C GLN A 97 -19.09 -11.32 1.80
N ILE A 98 -20.38 -11.39 2.16
CA ILE A 98 -20.89 -12.38 3.11
C ILE A 98 -20.69 -13.80 2.59
N ALA A 99 -21.00 -14.07 1.32
CA ALA A 99 -20.78 -15.39 0.73
C ALA A 99 -19.29 -15.76 0.69
N ALA A 100 -18.40 -14.78 0.45
CA ALA A 100 -16.96 -14.97 0.47
C ALA A 100 -16.46 -15.34 1.87
N LEU A 101 -16.96 -14.70 2.94
CA LEU A 101 -16.64 -15.09 4.32
C LEU A 101 -17.04 -16.55 4.58
N VAL A 102 -18.26 -16.94 4.24
CA VAL A 102 -18.70 -18.34 4.43
C VAL A 102 -17.84 -19.32 3.63
N ALA A 103 -17.47 -18.98 2.40
CA ALA A 103 -16.60 -19.81 1.56
C ALA A 103 -15.17 -19.93 2.11
N LEU A 104 -14.68 -18.92 2.84
CA LEU A 104 -13.39 -18.97 3.53
C LEU A 104 -13.41 -19.85 4.79
N GLY A 105 -14.60 -20.24 5.27
CA GLY A 105 -14.78 -21.11 6.44
C GLY A 105 -15.33 -20.40 7.67
N TRP A 106 -15.73 -19.13 7.53
CA TRP A 106 -16.40 -18.40 8.61
C TRP A 106 -17.84 -18.88 8.80
N SER A 107 -18.24 -19.06 10.04
CA SER A 107 -19.63 -19.33 10.38
C SER A 107 -20.39 -18.01 10.54
N PRO A 108 -21.65 -17.92 10.07
CA PRO A 108 -22.47 -16.74 10.27
C PRO A 108 -22.62 -16.35 11.76
N PRO A 109 -22.96 -15.08 12.04
CA PRO A 109 -23.23 -14.60 13.38
C PRO A 109 -24.18 -15.50 14.19
N GLY A 110 -23.83 -15.73 15.45
CA GLY A 110 -24.59 -16.56 16.38
C GLY A 110 -24.41 -18.08 16.24
N VAL A 111 -23.67 -18.58 15.23
CA VAL A 111 -23.45 -20.03 15.04
C VAL A 111 -22.33 -20.55 15.94
N VAL A 112 -21.22 -19.82 16.03
CA VAL A 112 -20.10 -20.18 16.92
C VAL A 112 -20.33 -19.56 18.30
N PRO A 113 -20.27 -20.32 19.40
CA PRO A 113 -20.36 -19.75 20.74
C PRO A 113 -19.33 -18.64 20.96
N GLY A 114 -19.77 -17.50 21.49
CA GLY A 114 -18.92 -16.32 21.68
C GLY A 114 -18.81 -15.38 20.47
N SER A 115 -19.34 -15.75 19.30
CA SER A 115 -19.27 -14.89 18.11
C SER A 115 -20.22 -13.69 18.12
N GLY A 116 -21.32 -13.75 18.88
CA GLY A 116 -22.30 -12.65 18.94
C GLY A 116 -22.80 -12.26 17.55
N ASP A 117 -22.64 -10.98 17.20
CA ASP A 117 -23.01 -10.41 15.90
C ASP A 117 -21.90 -10.55 14.83
N GLU A 118 -20.77 -11.17 15.18
CA GLU A 118 -19.60 -11.36 14.32
C GLU A 118 -19.57 -12.74 13.66
N PHE A 119 -18.83 -12.86 12.57
CA PHE A 119 -18.57 -14.14 11.94
C PHE A 119 -17.53 -14.91 12.75
N GLY A 120 -17.85 -16.14 13.17
CA GLY A 120 -17.00 -16.94 14.04
C GLY A 120 -16.29 -18.07 13.32
N MET A 121 -15.06 -18.37 13.72
CA MET A 121 -14.30 -19.55 13.32
C MET A 121 -13.58 -20.13 14.54
N VAL A 122 -13.62 -21.45 14.70
CA VAL A 122 -12.87 -22.17 15.74
C VAL A 122 -11.71 -22.91 15.09
N GLY A 123 -10.55 -22.86 15.74
CA GLY A 123 -9.36 -23.60 15.34
C GLY A 123 -8.49 -23.97 16.54
N SER A 124 -7.23 -24.25 16.28
CA SER A 124 -6.21 -24.48 17.32
C SER A 124 -4.88 -23.84 16.92
N THR A 125 -3.99 -23.62 17.88
CA THR A 125 -2.62 -23.12 17.63
C THR A 125 -1.83 -24.08 16.73
N GLY A 126 -2.15 -25.38 16.73
CA GLY A 126 -1.62 -26.36 15.78
C GLY A 126 -2.09 -26.14 14.33
N GLU A 127 -3.20 -25.43 14.12
CA GLU A 127 -3.74 -25.03 12.82
C GLU A 127 -3.47 -23.55 12.50
N ALA A 128 -2.52 -22.91 13.20
CA ALA A 128 -2.24 -21.47 13.07
C ALA A 128 -2.01 -21.02 11.61
N THR A 129 -1.37 -21.84 10.77
CA THR A 129 -1.19 -21.54 9.35
C THR A 129 -2.53 -21.41 8.61
N ARG A 130 -3.48 -22.32 8.85
CA ARG A 130 -4.80 -22.27 8.22
C ARG A 130 -5.58 -21.04 8.69
N VAL A 131 -5.54 -20.75 9.99
CA VAL A 131 -6.19 -19.56 10.55
C VAL A 131 -5.59 -18.30 9.95
N ALA A 132 -4.27 -18.15 9.95
CA ALA A 132 -3.58 -16.98 9.41
C ALA A 132 -3.87 -16.74 7.91
N VAL A 133 -3.89 -17.80 7.10
CA VAL A 133 -4.29 -17.70 5.68
C VAL A 133 -5.74 -17.23 5.54
N THR A 134 -6.64 -17.73 6.39
CA THR A 134 -8.06 -17.32 6.39
C THR A 134 -8.21 -15.85 6.78
N VAL A 135 -7.49 -15.39 7.81
CA VAL A 135 -7.44 -13.99 8.23
C VAL A 135 -6.89 -13.09 7.13
N ALA A 136 -5.74 -13.44 6.54
CA ALA A 136 -5.13 -12.66 5.46
C ALA A 136 -6.07 -12.54 4.24
N ARG A 137 -6.72 -13.62 3.84
CA ARG A 137 -7.72 -13.60 2.76
C ARG A 137 -8.96 -12.80 3.12
N THR A 138 -9.36 -12.78 4.38
CA THR A 138 -10.51 -11.98 4.83
C THR A 138 -10.19 -10.49 4.72
N LEU A 139 -9.05 -10.05 5.26
CA LEU A 139 -8.60 -8.66 5.20
C LEU A 139 -8.42 -8.18 3.75
N ARG A 140 -7.85 -9.02 2.88
CA ARG A 140 -7.59 -8.70 1.48
C ARG A 140 -8.81 -8.83 0.56
N ASP A 141 -9.42 -10.02 0.52
CA ASP A 141 -10.42 -10.38 -0.50
C ASP A 141 -11.84 -9.93 -0.11
N VAL A 142 -12.13 -9.80 1.19
CA VAL A 142 -13.47 -9.43 1.70
C VAL A 142 -13.51 -7.97 2.09
N TYR A 143 -12.59 -7.53 2.96
CA TYR A 143 -12.54 -6.15 3.44
C TYR A 143 -11.80 -5.20 2.49
N GLY A 144 -11.14 -5.74 1.46
CA GLY A 144 -10.59 -4.95 0.37
C GLY A 144 -9.26 -4.27 0.68
N ALA A 145 -8.50 -4.73 1.69
CA ALA A 145 -7.19 -4.18 1.97
C ALA A 145 -6.22 -4.45 0.80
N PRO A 146 -5.67 -3.41 0.14
CA PRO A 146 -4.84 -3.60 -1.03
C PRO A 146 -3.46 -4.17 -0.67
N HIS A 147 -2.98 -3.92 0.56
CA HIS A 147 -1.66 -4.34 1.04
C HIS A 147 -1.67 -4.54 2.58
N PRO A 148 -0.85 -5.45 3.15
CA PRO A 148 -0.81 -5.64 4.61
C PRO A 148 -0.41 -4.40 5.41
N ALA A 149 0.27 -3.43 4.79
CA ALA A 149 0.61 -2.14 5.42
C ALA A 149 -0.62 -1.32 5.89
N PHE A 150 -1.80 -1.60 5.35
CA PHE A 150 -3.06 -1.00 5.79
C PHE A 150 -3.65 -1.69 7.02
N VAL A 151 -3.07 -2.81 7.44
CA VAL A 151 -3.48 -3.56 8.63
C VAL A 151 -2.71 -3.03 9.83
N THR A 152 -3.44 -2.62 10.85
CA THR A 152 -2.90 -2.37 12.19
C THR A 152 -3.17 -3.57 13.07
N TYR A 153 -2.31 -3.81 14.06
CA TYR A 153 -2.51 -4.91 15.01
C TYR A 153 -2.10 -4.55 16.43
N VAL A 154 -2.78 -5.13 17.41
CA VAL A 154 -2.42 -5.05 18.83
C VAL A 154 -2.64 -6.41 19.48
N ALA A 155 -1.70 -6.84 20.30
CA ALA A 155 -1.84 -8.04 21.12
C ALA A 155 -2.03 -7.64 22.59
N ARG A 156 -2.98 -8.27 23.27
CA ARG A 156 -3.33 -8.02 24.67
C ARG A 156 -3.38 -9.31 25.47
N ASP A 157 -2.90 -9.26 26.69
CA ASP A 157 -2.97 -10.38 27.63
C ASP A 157 -4.38 -10.53 28.26
N PRO A 158 -4.63 -11.55 29.11
CA PRO A 158 -5.93 -11.72 29.77
C PRO A 158 -6.32 -10.56 30.72
N HIS A 159 -5.39 -9.65 31.02
CA HIS A 159 -5.58 -8.46 31.84
C HIS A 159 -5.70 -7.18 30.99
N ASP A 160 -5.94 -7.32 29.68
CA ASP A 160 -6.06 -6.24 28.69
C ASP A 160 -4.76 -5.42 28.52
N LYS A 161 -3.63 -5.92 29.02
CA LYS A 161 -2.34 -5.25 28.89
C LYS A 161 -1.74 -5.54 27.52
N THR A 162 -1.29 -4.49 26.82
CA THR A 162 -0.61 -4.65 25.53
C THR A 162 0.69 -5.44 25.71
N ILE A 163 0.87 -6.46 24.87
CA ILE A 163 2.08 -7.29 24.82
C ILE A 163 2.76 -7.16 23.46
N GLU A 164 4.09 -7.26 23.47
CA GLU A 164 4.87 -7.28 22.23
C GLU A 164 4.83 -8.66 21.59
N ILE A 165 4.56 -8.68 20.28
CA ILE A 165 4.64 -9.87 19.44
C ILE A 165 5.60 -9.62 18.28
N PRO A 166 6.13 -10.68 17.64
CA PRO A 166 6.92 -10.52 16.42
C PRO A 166 6.18 -9.70 15.35
N THR A 167 6.94 -8.97 14.54
CA THR A 167 6.37 -8.13 13.48
C THR A 167 5.61 -8.96 12.45
N LEU A 168 4.42 -8.49 12.09
CA LEU A 168 3.54 -9.16 11.13
C LEU A 168 3.82 -8.68 9.70
N GLY A 169 5.04 -8.91 9.22
CA GLY A 169 5.48 -8.44 7.90
C GLY A 169 5.48 -6.91 7.80
N THR A 170 4.68 -6.35 6.88
CA THR A 170 4.55 -4.91 6.68
C THR A 170 3.38 -4.27 7.45
N ALA A 171 2.60 -5.06 8.20
CA ALA A 171 1.53 -4.55 9.05
C ALA A 171 2.09 -3.72 10.22
N ARG A 172 1.28 -2.79 10.73
CA ARG A 172 1.71 -1.79 11.72
C ARG A 172 1.26 -2.15 13.15
N PRO A 173 2.17 -2.23 14.14
CA PRO A 173 1.77 -2.40 15.53
C PRO A 173 1.12 -1.12 16.07
N LEU A 174 0.01 -1.26 16.79
CA LEU A 174 -0.58 -0.23 17.64
C LEU A 174 0.13 -0.30 18.99
N VAL A 175 0.92 0.71 19.33
CA VAL A 175 1.59 0.81 20.63
C VAL A 175 0.58 1.34 21.64
N GLY A 176 0.18 0.52 22.61
CA GLY A 176 -0.85 0.85 23.59
C GLY A 176 -0.43 1.95 24.56
N GLY A 177 -1.19 3.05 24.57
CA GLY A 177 -1.30 3.92 25.75
C GLY A 177 -2.31 3.31 26.74
N GLU A 178 -1.97 3.32 28.02
CA GLU A 178 -2.84 2.85 29.10
C GLU A 178 -4.10 3.73 29.20
N ASP A 179 -5.24 3.09 29.51
CA ASP A 179 -6.62 3.59 29.65
C ASP A 179 -7.53 3.58 28.41
N GLY A 180 -8.59 2.77 28.53
CA GLY A 180 -9.60 2.39 27.53
C GLY A 180 -10.57 3.49 27.07
N THR A 181 -10.05 4.68 26.79
CA THR A 181 -10.57 5.57 25.77
C THR A 181 -9.34 5.95 24.96
N VAL A 182 -9.24 5.44 23.74
CA VAL A 182 -8.23 5.96 22.82
C VAL A 182 -8.64 7.40 22.55
N ASP A 183 -8.06 8.32 23.32
CA ASP A 183 -7.89 9.67 22.84
C ASP A 183 -6.89 9.56 21.69
N LEU A 184 -7.45 9.32 20.50
CA LEU A 184 -6.74 9.24 19.22
C LEU A 184 -6.06 10.56 18.86
N SER A 185 -6.11 11.56 19.73
CA SER A 185 -5.35 12.80 19.66
C SER A 185 -3.84 12.59 19.91
N GLY A 186 -3.43 11.64 20.75
CA GLY A 186 -2.09 11.72 21.36
C GLY A 186 -0.87 11.34 20.51
N LEU A 187 -1.04 10.61 19.41
CA LEU A 187 0.07 10.33 18.46
C LEU A 187 -0.05 11.13 17.15
N ASP A 188 -1.22 11.72 16.93
CA ASP A 188 -1.45 12.68 15.87
C ASP A 188 -1.15 14.11 16.33
N GLU A 189 -1.21 14.48 17.62
CA GLU A 189 -1.09 15.89 18.03
C GLU A 189 0.29 16.51 17.77
N GLU A 190 1.41 15.81 17.96
CA GLU A 190 2.74 16.40 17.65
C GLU A 190 3.03 16.51 16.14
N THR A 191 2.33 15.75 15.28
CA THR A 191 2.57 15.77 13.81
C THR A 191 1.41 16.40 13.01
N ALA A 192 0.20 16.43 13.54
CA ALA A 192 -1.00 17.03 12.96
C ALA A 192 -1.04 18.55 13.15
N GLU A 193 -0.31 19.09 14.13
CA GLU A 193 -0.06 20.54 14.26
C GLU A 193 0.92 21.08 13.21
N LEU A 194 1.73 20.20 12.59
CA LEU A 194 2.65 20.62 11.53
C LEU A 194 1.89 20.85 10.22
N PRO A 195 2.17 21.94 9.49
CA PRO A 195 1.62 22.17 8.16
C PRO A 195 1.82 20.96 7.24
N LEU A 196 0.88 20.70 6.33
CA LEU A 196 0.94 19.58 5.38
C LEU A 196 2.28 19.52 4.64
N ALA A 197 2.85 20.68 4.30
CA ALA A 197 4.16 20.80 3.67
C ALA A 197 5.30 20.18 4.49
N GLU A 198 5.32 20.39 5.81
CA GLU A 198 6.37 19.88 6.69
C GLU A 198 6.25 18.36 6.86
N ARG A 199 5.02 17.85 6.96
CA ARG A 199 4.76 16.40 6.99
C ARG A 199 5.21 15.72 5.70
N VAL A 200 4.88 16.29 4.54
CA VAL A 200 5.31 15.79 3.23
C VAL A 200 6.82 15.80 3.13
N THR A 201 7.46 16.89 3.55
CA THR A 201 8.93 17.04 3.54
C THR A 201 9.60 15.96 4.40
N ALA A 202 9.12 15.71 5.62
CA ALA A 202 9.67 14.67 6.49
C ALA A 202 9.55 13.27 5.86
N VAL A 203 8.43 12.97 5.22
CA VAL A 203 8.19 11.67 4.56
C VAL A 203 9.11 11.50 3.34
N VAL A 204 9.26 12.52 2.51
CA VAL A 204 10.15 12.46 1.34
C VAL A 204 11.61 12.38 1.75
N ALA A 205 12.01 13.08 2.82
CA ALA A 205 13.35 12.98 3.40
C ALA A 205 13.65 11.55 3.88
N GLY A 206 12.69 10.93 4.58
CA GLY A 206 12.77 9.53 5.00
C GLY A 206 12.89 8.57 3.81
N LEU A 207 12.10 8.77 2.76
CA LEU A 207 12.16 7.97 1.52
C LEU A 207 13.54 8.03 0.86
N LEU A 208 14.13 9.23 0.80
CA LEU A 208 15.44 9.47 0.21
C LEU A 208 16.61 9.20 1.15
N LYS A 209 16.34 8.75 2.39
CA LYS A 209 17.35 8.53 3.45
C LYS A 209 18.24 9.76 3.66
N THR A 210 17.63 10.94 3.61
CA THR A 210 18.29 12.24 3.76
C THR A 210 17.59 13.07 4.83
N THR A 211 18.08 14.27 5.10
CA THR A 211 17.41 15.22 5.99
C THR A 211 16.50 16.18 5.21
N PRO A 212 15.43 16.71 5.82
CA PRO A 212 14.54 17.69 5.20
C PRO A 212 15.27 18.87 4.52
N GLU A 213 16.36 19.35 5.13
CA GLU A 213 17.15 20.50 4.66
C GLU A 213 18.03 20.17 3.45
N ALA A 214 18.27 18.88 3.20
CA ALA A 214 19.05 18.40 2.07
C ALA A 214 18.18 18.00 0.87
N LEU A 215 16.85 18.13 0.98
CA LEU A 215 15.94 17.92 -0.14
C LEU A 215 16.10 19.01 -1.19
N GLN A 216 16.11 18.60 -2.45
CA GLN A 216 16.12 19.54 -3.56
C GLN A 216 14.70 20.04 -3.79
N VAL A 217 14.45 21.27 -3.32
CA VAL A 217 13.21 22.01 -3.58
C VAL A 217 13.46 22.99 -4.71
N ASP A 218 12.61 22.97 -5.73
CA ASP A 218 12.72 23.89 -6.86
C ASP A 218 12.09 25.26 -6.58
N ALA A 219 12.11 26.15 -7.59
CA ALA A 219 11.59 27.51 -7.47
C ALA A 219 10.07 27.59 -7.24
N ASP A 220 9.34 26.52 -7.58
CA ASP A 220 7.89 26.41 -7.41
C ASP A 220 7.51 25.74 -6.07
N GLY A 221 8.51 25.32 -5.29
CA GLY A 221 8.30 24.62 -4.02
C GLY A 221 8.13 23.11 -4.17
N ASP A 222 8.48 22.54 -5.33
CA ASP A 222 8.35 21.11 -5.59
C ASP A 222 9.57 20.36 -5.10
N ILE A 223 9.32 19.23 -4.44
CA ILE A 223 10.38 18.35 -3.95
C ILE A 223 10.71 17.34 -5.05
N GLY A 224 11.94 17.39 -5.56
CA GLY A 224 12.45 16.48 -6.57
C GLY A 224 12.90 15.13 -5.97
N ILE A 225 12.35 14.04 -6.48
CA ILE A 225 12.71 12.67 -6.16
C ILE A 225 13.24 12.01 -7.44
N ARG A 226 14.50 11.58 -7.40
CA ARG A 226 15.09 10.81 -8.50
C ARG A 226 14.88 9.32 -8.25
N SER A 227 14.19 8.64 -9.16
CA SER A 227 13.90 7.21 -9.05
C SER A 227 14.06 6.54 -10.42
N GLY A 228 15.12 5.75 -10.59
CA GLY A 228 15.42 5.10 -11.88
C GLY A 228 15.73 6.12 -12.99
N SER A 229 15.04 5.99 -14.13
CA SER A 229 15.08 6.86 -15.31
C SER A 229 14.13 8.06 -15.25
N ALA A 230 13.27 8.13 -14.23
CA ALA A 230 12.27 9.16 -14.10
C ALA A 230 12.61 10.17 -12.99
N MET A 231 12.26 11.44 -13.22
CA MET A 231 12.15 12.44 -12.16
C MET A 231 10.71 12.51 -11.68
N VAL A 232 10.50 12.42 -10.39
CA VAL A 232 9.21 12.59 -9.74
C VAL A 232 9.24 13.86 -8.92
N PHE A 233 8.20 14.67 -9.03
CA PHE A 233 8.01 15.89 -8.27
C PHE A 233 6.84 15.73 -7.32
N VAL A 234 6.99 16.26 -6.12
CA VAL A 234 5.93 16.31 -5.10
C VAL A 234 5.60 17.75 -4.82
N ARG A 235 4.36 18.16 -5.13
CA ARG A 235 3.84 19.50 -4.88
C ARG A 235 2.76 19.46 -3.81
N VAL A 236 2.89 20.33 -2.82
CA VAL A 236 1.87 20.49 -1.78
C VAL A 236 0.99 21.69 -2.09
N ARG A 237 -0.33 21.53 -1.94
CA ARG A 237 -1.32 22.59 -2.08
C ARG A 237 -2.15 22.66 -0.81
N ASP A 238 -2.37 23.87 -0.31
CA ASP A 238 -3.10 24.07 0.94
C ASP A 238 -4.61 24.31 0.75
N ASN A 239 -5.07 24.67 -0.46
CA ASN A 239 -6.48 24.98 -0.70
C ASN A 239 -6.98 24.54 -2.10
N PRO A 240 -7.71 23.41 -2.21
CA PRO A 240 -7.95 22.41 -1.16
C PRO A 240 -6.67 21.65 -0.80
N PRO A 241 -6.56 21.09 0.43
CA PRO A 241 -5.36 20.38 0.89
C PRO A 241 -5.14 19.12 0.05
N LEU A 242 -4.10 19.14 -0.79
CA LEU A 242 -3.76 18.10 -1.74
C LEU A 242 -2.25 18.02 -1.91
N VAL A 243 -1.74 16.81 -2.12
CA VAL A 243 -0.35 16.57 -2.51
C VAL A 243 -0.37 15.95 -3.89
N ASP A 244 0.10 16.69 -4.89
CA ASP A 244 0.23 16.18 -6.25
C ASP A 244 1.60 15.54 -6.41
N VAL A 245 1.61 14.23 -6.70
CA VAL A 245 2.81 13.54 -7.17
C VAL A 245 2.75 13.53 -8.69
N PHE A 246 3.75 14.05 -9.38
CA PHE A 246 3.72 14.15 -10.83
C PHE A 246 5.11 13.99 -11.45
N SER A 247 5.16 13.57 -12.71
CA SER A 247 6.40 13.31 -13.41
C SER A 247 6.30 13.75 -14.88
N PRO A 248 7.33 14.40 -15.45
CA PRO A 248 7.43 14.62 -16.88
C PRO A 248 7.80 13.29 -17.53
N VAL A 249 6.89 12.75 -18.31
CA VAL A 249 7.04 11.44 -18.96
C VAL A 249 7.77 11.58 -20.29
N LEU A 250 7.42 12.61 -21.08
CA LEU A 250 7.98 12.83 -22.41
C LEU A 250 8.05 14.32 -22.70
N THR A 251 9.22 14.83 -23.05
CA THR A 251 9.45 16.25 -23.36
C THR A 251 9.68 16.47 -24.86
N GLU A 252 9.50 17.71 -25.31
CA GLU A 252 9.71 18.12 -26.71
C GLU A 252 8.83 17.34 -27.71
N VAL A 253 7.56 17.13 -27.35
CA VAL A 253 6.61 16.39 -28.16
C VAL A 253 5.85 17.33 -29.09
N GLU A 254 5.67 16.92 -30.35
CA GLU A 254 4.81 17.64 -31.27
C GLU A 254 3.33 17.50 -30.86
N LEU A 255 2.68 18.63 -30.60
CA LEU A 255 1.29 18.69 -30.16
C LEU A 255 0.35 18.36 -31.33
N THR A 256 -0.05 17.09 -31.43
CA THR A 256 -0.96 16.59 -32.48
C THR A 256 -2.27 16.10 -31.89
N GLU A 257 -3.35 16.13 -32.69
CA GLU A 257 -4.66 15.57 -32.28
C GLU A 257 -4.57 14.08 -31.90
N LYS A 258 -3.69 13.33 -32.57
CA LYS A 258 -3.44 11.92 -32.29
C LYS A 258 -2.84 11.72 -30.89
N LEU A 259 -1.92 12.58 -30.46
CA LEU A 259 -1.35 12.54 -29.11
C LEU A 259 -2.44 12.75 -28.06
N TYR A 260 -3.28 13.80 -28.21
CA TYR A 260 -4.35 14.07 -27.24
C TYR A 260 -5.38 12.94 -27.17
N MET A 261 -5.77 12.36 -28.31
CA MET A 261 -6.65 11.20 -28.34
C MET A 261 -6.04 10.02 -27.57
N ARG A 262 -4.74 9.76 -27.79
CA ARG A 262 -4.02 8.68 -27.13
C ARG A 262 -3.88 8.89 -25.62
N LEU A 263 -3.54 10.09 -25.18
CA LEU A 263 -3.47 10.43 -23.74
C LEU A 263 -4.82 10.28 -23.06
N SER A 264 -5.91 10.60 -23.76
CA SER A 264 -7.27 10.42 -23.24
C SER A 264 -7.64 8.94 -23.11
N GLU A 265 -7.31 8.11 -24.11
CA GLU A 265 -7.49 6.65 -24.04
C GLU A 265 -6.71 6.02 -22.88
N LEU A 266 -5.45 6.42 -22.71
CA LEU A 266 -4.59 5.92 -21.64
C LEU A 266 -5.14 6.34 -20.27
N THR A 267 -5.48 7.62 -20.11
CA THR A 267 -6.07 8.13 -18.86
C THR A 267 -7.36 7.39 -18.48
N ASN A 268 -8.24 7.09 -19.45
CA ASN A 268 -9.47 6.35 -19.19
C ASN A 268 -9.24 4.89 -18.74
N ARG A 269 -8.08 4.31 -19.06
CA ARG A 269 -7.71 2.94 -18.66
C ARG A 269 -6.94 2.91 -17.34
N MET A 270 -6.48 4.06 -16.85
CA MET A 270 -5.74 4.16 -15.61
C MET A 270 -6.70 4.09 -14.41
N PRO A 271 -6.51 3.14 -13.48
CA PRO A 271 -7.33 3.08 -12.26
C PRO A 271 -7.11 4.29 -11.35
N ILE A 272 -5.89 4.85 -11.37
CA ILE A 272 -5.45 5.96 -10.54
C ILE A 272 -4.52 6.84 -11.39
N GLY A 273 -4.68 8.16 -11.24
CA GLY A 273 -3.84 9.16 -11.91
C GLY A 273 -4.41 9.68 -13.22
N ARG A 274 -3.69 10.62 -13.83
CA ARG A 274 -4.09 11.29 -15.06
C ARG A 274 -2.87 11.63 -15.92
N LEU A 275 -3.07 11.64 -17.24
CA LEU A 275 -2.10 12.16 -18.19
C LEU A 275 -2.62 13.46 -18.79
N TYR A 276 -1.73 14.44 -18.92
CA TYR A 276 -2.03 15.69 -19.60
C TYR A 276 -0.77 16.21 -20.29
N CYS A 277 -0.96 17.08 -21.28
CA CYS A 277 0.15 17.71 -21.97
C CYS A 277 0.09 19.22 -21.79
N THR A 278 1.21 19.82 -21.38
CA THR A 278 1.37 21.27 -21.27
C THR A 278 2.79 21.64 -21.70
N SER A 279 2.92 22.76 -22.40
CA SER A 279 4.23 23.30 -22.82
C SER A 279 5.12 22.23 -23.44
N ASP A 280 4.65 21.57 -24.51
CA ASP A 280 5.34 20.47 -25.24
C ASP A 280 5.77 19.23 -24.43
N THR A 281 5.36 19.15 -23.17
CA THR A 281 5.69 18.05 -22.27
C THR A 281 4.45 17.29 -21.85
N VAL A 282 4.51 15.96 -21.90
CA VAL A 282 3.50 15.06 -21.35
C VAL A 282 3.83 14.80 -19.88
N TRP A 283 2.82 14.99 -19.04
CA TRP A 283 2.90 14.84 -17.60
C TRP A 283 1.96 13.73 -17.14
N ALA A 284 2.46 12.94 -16.19
CA ALA A 284 1.64 12.05 -15.39
C ALA A 284 1.45 12.65 -13.99
N SER A 285 0.27 12.49 -13.40
CA SER A 285 -0.03 12.99 -12.06
C SER A 285 -0.92 12.02 -11.29
N VAL A 286 -0.59 11.80 -10.02
CA VAL A 286 -1.36 11.03 -9.04
C VAL A 286 -1.61 11.94 -7.83
N PRO A 287 -2.86 12.37 -7.60
CA PRO A 287 -3.20 13.20 -6.45
C PRO A 287 -3.33 12.35 -5.17
N VAL A 288 -2.84 12.88 -4.06
CA VAL A 288 -3.01 12.36 -2.70
C VAL A 288 -3.76 13.39 -1.88
N PHE A 289 -4.79 12.96 -1.14
CA PHE A 289 -5.54 13.87 -0.28
C PHE A 289 -4.67 14.39 0.86
N GLY A 290 -4.64 15.72 1.02
CA GLY A 290 -3.91 16.39 2.10
C GLY A 290 -4.71 16.51 3.39
N ARG A 291 -6.03 16.33 3.31
CA ARG A 291 -6.90 16.13 4.47
C ARG A 291 -6.67 14.71 5.00
N ASP A 292 -6.35 14.60 6.29
CA ASP A 292 -5.99 13.33 6.95
C ASP A 292 -4.77 12.65 6.28
N PHE A 293 -3.78 13.47 5.91
CA PHE A 293 -2.58 13.05 5.19
C PHE A 293 -1.81 11.94 5.91
N GLN A 294 -1.58 10.83 5.21
CA GLN A 294 -0.71 9.75 5.68
C GLN A 294 0.53 9.59 4.82
N ALA A 295 1.68 9.40 5.49
CA ALA A 295 2.96 9.13 4.85
C ALA A 295 2.91 7.97 3.85
N THR A 296 2.18 6.90 4.18
CA THR A 296 2.07 5.69 3.35
C THR A 296 1.37 5.97 2.02
N HIS A 297 0.35 6.84 1.98
CA HIS A 297 -0.32 7.20 0.72
C HIS A 297 0.60 7.96 -0.21
N LEU A 298 1.43 8.86 0.34
CA LEU A 298 2.45 9.56 -0.43
C LEU A 298 3.51 8.59 -0.97
N MET A 299 4.00 7.68 -0.13
CA MET A 299 4.98 6.67 -0.56
C MET A 299 4.42 5.79 -1.68
N LEU A 300 3.16 5.36 -1.57
CA LEU A 300 2.49 4.58 -2.62
C LEU A 300 2.34 5.40 -3.91
N ALA A 301 1.93 6.66 -3.81
CA ALA A 301 1.78 7.53 -4.97
C ALA A 301 3.12 7.76 -5.69
N VAL A 302 4.21 7.96 -4.95
CA VAL A 302 5.57 8.06 -5.52
C VAL A 302 5.97 6.74 -6.19
N GLN A 303 5.70 5.59 -5.55
CA GLN A 303 6.02 4.28 -6.12
C GLN A 303 5.23 3.99 -7.41
N VAL A 304 3.93 4.30 -7.41
CA VAL A 304 3.06 4.16 -8.59
C VAL A 304 3.51 5.12 -9.69
N MET A 305 3.88 6.36 -9.35
CA MET A 305 4.37 7.34 -10.32
C MET A 305 5.67 6.89 -10.98
N THR A 306 6.64 6.37 -10.23
CA THR A 306 7.89 5.85 -10.82
C THR A 306 7.61 4.75 -11.84
N GLY A 307 6.76 3.76 -11.48
CA GLY A 307 6.41 2.69 -12.40
C GLY A 307 5.64 3.17 -13.64
N LEU A 308 4.72 4.12 -13.46
CA LEU A 308 4.00 4.74 -14.58
C LEU A 308 4.91 5.55 -15.49
N ALA A 309 5.85 6.31 -14.92
CA ALA A 309 6.77 7.14 -15.69
C ALA A 309 7.70 6.29 -16.57
N ASP A 310 8.27 5.21 -16.01
CA ASP A 310 9.11 4.26 -16.76
C ASP A 310 8.31 3.43 -17.80
N GLU A 311 6.99 3.22 -17.61
CA GLU A 311 6.18 2.55 -18.64
C GLU A 311 5.82 3.52 -19.79
N LEU A 312 5.43 4.73 -19.42
CA LEU A 312 4.90 5.70 -20.37
C LEU A 312 6.01 6.40 -21.17
N ASP A 313 7.22 6.57 -20.61
CA ASP A 313 8.34 7.19 -21.32
C ASP A 313 8.80 6.32 -22.51
N ASP A 314 8.94 5.02 -22.31
CA ASP A 314 9.28 4.01 -23.32
C ASP A 314 8.23 3.99 -24.44
N ARG A 315 6.95 3.88 -24.05
CA ARG A 315 5.82 3.74 -24.99
C ARG A 315 5.58 5.00 -25.80
N LEU A 316 5.52 6.16 -25.15
CA LEU A 316 5.22 7.42 -25.84
C LEU A 316 6.38 7.88 -26.70
N GLN A 317 7.64 7.65 -26.29
CA GLN A 317 8.79 7.93 -27.14
C GLN A 317 8.77 7.08 -28.42
N GLY A 318 8.41 5.79 -28.32
CA GLY A 318 8.29 4.90 -29.46
C GLY A 318 7.18 5.30 -30.45
N GLU A 319 6.03 5.76 -29.96
CA GLU A 319 4.86 6.10 -30.78
C GLU A 319 4.92 7.52 -31.39
N PHE A 320 5.44 8.52 -30.66
CA PHE A 320 5.34 9.94 -31.03
C PHE A 320 6.70 10.65 -31.21
N GLY A 321 7.81 10.01 -30.87
CA GLY A 321 9.11 10.67 -30.77
C GLY A 321 9.18 11.65 -29.59
N GLY A 322 10.37 12.19 -29.30
CA GLY A 322 10.61 13.11 -28.19
C GLY A 322 11.83 12.73 -27.35
N ARG A 323 12.16 13.56 -26.36
CA ARG A 323 13.26 13.29 -25.41
C ARG A 323 12.70 12.81 -24.07
N ARG A 324 13.37 11.83 -23.49
CA ARG A 324 13.18 11.44 -22.09
C ARG A 324 13.89 12.44 -21.19
N PHE A 325 13.49 12.49 -19.94
CA PHE A 325 14.14 13.37 -18.95
C PHE A 325 15.62 12.99 -18.73
N PHE A 326 15.97 11.69 -18.78
CA PHE A 326 17.35 11.21 -18.81
C PHE A 326 17.60 10.33 -20.06
N GLY A 327 18.77 10.47 -20.67
CA GLY A 327 19.19 9.65 -21.81
C GLY A 327 19.71 8.26 -21.43
N GLU A 328 19.84 7.37 -22.41
CA GLU A 328 20.23 5.95 -22.33
C GLU A 328 21.59 5.64 -21.65
N GLY A 329 22.28 6.66 -21.11
CA GLY A 329 23.58 6.55 -20.46
C GLY A 329 23.61 6.79 -18.94
N ASP A 330 22.47 7.03 -18.27
CA ASP A 330 22.43 7.39 -16.85
C ASP A 330 21.75 6.32 -15.96
N LYS A 331 21.99 5.04 -16.28
CA LYS A 331 21.73 3.93 -15.34
C LYS A 331 22.81 3.95 -14.26
N PRO A 332 22.47 3.84 -12.95
CA PRO A 332 23.48 3.71 -11.92
C PRO A 332 24.32 2.47 -12.22
N ALA A 333 25.63 2.66 -12.37
CA ALA A 333 26.55 1.57 -12.60
C ALA A 333 26.41 0.55 -11.47
N LEU A 334 25.93 -0.65 -11.81
CA LEU A 334 26.16 -1.84 -11.00
C LEU A 334 27.66 -1.89 -10.74
N GLN A 335 28.05 -1.70 -9.48
CA GLN A 335 29.42 -1.92 -9.03
C GLN A 335 29.79 -3.37 -9.35
N SER A 336 30.42 -3.56 -10.52
CA SER A 336 31.15 -4.78 -10.82
C SER A 336 32.35 -4.75 -9.88
N GLY A 337 32.29 -5.59 -8.85
CA GLY A 337 33.40 -5.81 -7.94
C GLY A 337 34.61 -6.33 -8.72
N ASP A 338 35.49 -5.42 -9.12
CA ASP A 338 36.87 -5.72 -9.47
C ASP A 338 37.63 -5.89 -8.15
N ASP A 339 37.56 -7.10 -7.59
CA ASP A 339 38.28 -7.52 -6.41
C ASP A 339 39.77 -7.65 -6.79
N ARG A 340 40.44 -6.51 -6.91
CA ARG A 340 41.89 -6.43 -7.03
C ARG A 340 42.49 -6.75 -5.67
N THR A 341 42.83 -8.01 -5.51
CA THR A 341 43.66 -8.56 -4.43
C THR A 341 44.96 -7.76 -4.31
N GLY A 342 44.99 -6.85 -3.32
CA GLY A 342 46.15 -6.05 -2.93
C GLY A 342 46.88 -6.71 -1.76
N MET A 343 47.93 -7.43 -2.11
CA MET A 343 48.90 -8.10 -1.26
C MET A 343 49.82 -7.11 -0.52
N TYR A 344 49.90 -7.18 0.82
CA TYR A 344 51.11 -6.95 1.65
C TYR A 344 50.88 -7.71 2.98
N LEU A 345 51.68 -8.73 3.32
CA LEU A 345 52.95 -8.64 4.05
C LEU A 345 52.83 -7.94 5.41
#